data_AF-A0A367LUH0-F1
#
_entry.id   AF-A0A367LUH0-F1
#
_cell.length_a   1.000
_cell.length_b   1.000
_cell.length_c   1.000
_cell.angle_alpha   90.00
_cell.angle_beta   90.00
_cell.angle_gamma   90.00
#
_symmetry.space_group_name_H-M   'P 1'
#
loop_
_entity.id
_entity.type
_entity.pdbx_description
1 polymer ?
#
loop_
_entity_poly.entity_id
_entity_poly.type
_entity_poly.pdbx_seq_one_letter_code
_entity_poly.pdbx_strand_id
1 'polypeptide(L)'
;GAVRKPLRKLVASARVIAQGNLQEPIGVDSDDEAGQLQRALGEMQENLRQMITIIRQESEELHDTSQSIGQTSQSIVDGASQQADSATS
;
A
#
# COMPACT_ATOMS: atom_id res chain seq x y z
N GLY A 1 -22.91 -27.32 16.53
CA GLY A 1 -23.71 -27.19 15.30
C GLY A 1 -22.80 -26.88 14.12
N ALA A 2 -23.05 -27.50 12.97
CA ALA A 2 -22.22 -27.42 11.77
C ALA A 2 -21.94 -25.97 11.31
N VAL A 3 -22.92 -25.07 11.42
CA VAL A 3 -22.82 -23.64 11.03
C VAL A 3 -21.85 -22.82 11.90
N ARG A 4 -21.60 -23.23 13.16
CA ARG A 4 -20.75 -22.45 14.09
C ARG A 4 -19.26 -22.54 13.75
N LYS A 5 -18.82 -23.58 13.03
CA LYS A 5 -17.41 -23.78 12.68
C LYS A 5 -16.95 -22.86 11.53
N PRO A 6 -17.67 -22.75 10.40
CA PRO A 6 -17.31 -21.83 9.31
C PRO A 6 -17.30 -20.36 9.75
N LEU A 7 -18.32 -19.91 10.51
CA LEU A 7 -18.38 -18.53 11.00
C LEU A 7 -17.20 -18.16 11.92
N ARG A 8 -16.75 -19.10 12.77
CA ARG A 8 -15.56 -18.87 13.61
C ARG A 8 -14.28 -18.71 12.79
N LYS A 9 -14.14 -19.47 11.69
CA LYS A 9 -13.00 -19.33 10.77
C LYS A 9 -13.02 -17.95 10.11
N LEU A 10 -14.19 -17.52 9.61
CA LEU A 10 -14.37 -16.19 9.00
C LEU A 10 -13.98 -15.05 9.95
N VAL A 11 -14.42 -15.11 11.22
CA VAL A 11 -14.02 -14.13 12.24
C VAL A 11 -12.51 -14.14 12.48
N ALA A 12 -11.88 -15.32 12.47
CA ALA A 12 -10.42 -15.42 12.61
C ALA A 12 -9.70 -14.76 11.43
N SER A 13 -10.11 -15.08 10.19
CA SER A 13 -9.55 -14.45 8.98
C SER A 13 -9.72 -12.93 8.97
N ALA A 14 -10.90 -12.43 9.34
CA ALA A 14 -11.14 -10.99 9.47
C ALA A 14 -10.21 -10.32 10.48
N ARG A 15 -9.90 -11.00 11.61
CA ARG A 15 -8.95 -10.49 12.61
C ARG A 15 -7.51 -10.46 12.09
N VAL A 16 -7.10 -11.47 11.31
CA VAL A 16 -5.77 -11.50 10.66
C VAL A 16 -5.63 -10.35 9.68
N ILE A 17 -6.65 -10.13 8.83
CA ILE A 17 -6.71 -8.97 7.92
C ILE A 17 -6.66 -7.66 8.69
N ALA A 18 -7.44 -7.51 9.77
CA ALA A 18 -7.46 -6.31 10.60
C ALA A 18 -6.13 -6.03 11.32
N GLN A 19 -5.29 -7.05 11.51
CA GLN A 19 -3.92 -6.90 12.01
C GLN A 19 -2.91 -6.53 10.91
N GLY A 20 -3.37 -6.35 9.67
CA GLY A 20 -2.56 -5.99 8.51
C GLY A 20 -1.87 -7.16 7.83
N ASN A 21 -2.13 -8.40 8.26
CA ASN A 21 -1.63 -9.57 7.56
C ASN A 21 -2.58 -9.95 6.42
N LEU A 22 -2.16 -9.65 5.19
CA LEU A 22 -2.90 -9.93 3.96
C LEU A 22 -2.28 -11.08 3.15
N GLN A 23 -1.35 -11.85 3.74
CA GLN A 23 -0.59 -12.88 3.01
C GLN A 23 -1.28 -14.24 2.98
N GLU A 24 -2.21 -14.49 3.90
CA GLU A 24 -2.93 -15.77 4.00
C GLU A 24 -4.22 -15.71 3.18
N PRO A 25 -4.33 -16.41 2.05
CA PRO A 25 -5.54 -16.36 1.23
C PRO A 25 -6.73 -17.00 1.96
N ILE A 26 -7.90 -16.40 1.80
CA ILE A 26 -9.15 -16.96 2.32
C ILE A 26 -9.64 -18.06 1.40
N GLY A 27 -9.59 -19.31 1.88
CA GLY A 27 -10.17 -20.46 1.19
C GLY A 27 -11.70 -20.45 1.23
N VAL A 28 -12.33 -20.73 0.09
CA VAL A 28 -13.79 -20.93 -0.03
C VAL A 28 -14.05 -22.44 -0.04
N ASP A 29 -14.76 -22.95 0.97
CA ASP A 29 -15.02 -24.39 1.15
C ASP A 29 -16.52 -24.73 1.14
N SER A 30 -17.39 -23.76 0.79
CA SER A 30 -18.84 -23.89 0.75
C SER A 30 -19.47 -23.09 -0.39
N ASP A 31 -20.66 -23.51 -0.83
CA ASP A 31 -21.51 -22.81 -1.80
C ASP A 31 -22.72 -22.12 -1.13
N ASP A 32 -22.84 -22.19 0.19
CA ASP A 32 -23.87 -21.52 0.98
C ASP A 32 -23.50 -20.06 1.32
N GLU A 33 -24.26 -19.43 2.23
CA GLU A 33 -24.02 -18.06 2.68
C GLU A 33 -22.63 -17.90 3.34
N ALA A 34 -22.09 -18.94 3.99
CA ALA A 34 -20.74 -18.88 4.53
C ALA A 34 -19.71 -18.84 3.39
N GLY A 35 -19.95 -19.59 2.32
CA GLY A 35 -19.16 -19.54 1.08
C GLY A 35 -19.16 -18.16 0.41
N GLN A 36 -20.30 -17.50 0.37
CA GLN A 36 -20.42 -16.14 -0.17
C GLN A 36 -19.65 -15.12 0.69
N LEU A 37 -19.73 -15.24 2.01
CA LEU A 37 -18.94 -14.40 2.93
C LEU A 37 -17.43 -14.64 2.79
N GLN A 38 -16.99 -15.88 2.59
CA GLN A 38 -15.58 -16.20 2.33
C GLN A 38 -15.07 -15.48 1.07
N ARG A 39 -15.85 -15.52 -0.03
CA ARG A 39 -15.51 -14.82 -1.28
C ARG A 39 -15.40 -13.31 -1.08
N ALA A 40 -16.40 -12.70 -0.44
CA ALA A 40 -16.40 -11.25 -0.18
C ALA A 40 -15.22 -10.80 0.69
N LEU A 41 -14.86 -11.57 1.73
CA LEU A 41 -13.66 -11.26 2.53
C LEU A 41 -12.37 -11.44 1.72
N GLY A 42 -12.30 -12.42 0.82
CA GLY A 42 -11.16 -12.62 -0.07
C GLY A 42 -10.98 -11.45 -1.05
N GLU A 43 -12.07 -10.96 -1.64
CA GLU A 43 -12.07 -9.74 -2.48
C GLU A 43 -11.61 -8.51 -1.69
N MET A 44 -12.09 -8.34 -0.45
CA MET A 44 -11.64 -7.26 0.44
C MET A 44 -10.15 -7.35 0.73
N GLN A 45 -9.62 -8.54 1.03
CA GLN A 45 -8.20 -8.77 1.27
C GLN A 45 -7.35 -8.37 0.06
N GLU A 46 -7.76 -8.79 -1.14
CA GLU A 46 -7.05 -8.48 -2.37
C GLU A 46 -7.05 -6.98 -2.68
N ASN A 47 -8.20 -6.31 -2.53
CA ASN A 47 -8.30 -4.86 -2.70
C ASN A 47 -7.39 -4.11 -1.72
N LEU A 48 -7.34 -4.52 -0.45
CA LEU A 48 -6.43 -3.92 0.53
C LEU A 48 -4.95 -4.12 0.14
N ARG A 49 -4.60 -5.30 -0.38
CA ARG A 49 -3.23 -5.59 -0.85
C ARG A 49 -2.84 -4.71 -2.03
N GLN A 50 -3.75 -4.52 -2.98
CA GLN A 50 -3.56 -3.64 -4.13
C GLN A 50 -3.39 -2.18 -3.70
N MET A 51 -4.25 -1.68 -2.80
CA MET A 51 -4.11 -0.31 -2.27
C MET A 51 -2.75 -0.09 -1.61
N ILE A 52 -2.27 -1.02 -0.79
CA ILE A 52 -0.93 -0.93 -0.16
C ILE A 52 0.19 -0.91 -1.21
N THR A 53 0.04 -1.70 -2.28
CA THR A 53 1.02 -1.74 -3.38
C THR A 53 1.11 -0.40 -4.11
N ILE A 54 -0.05 0.19 -4.43
CA ILE A 54 -0.13 1.50 -5.07
C ILE A 54 0.49 2.59 -4.17
N ILE A 55 0.12 2.62 -2.89
CA ILE A 55 0.66 3.60 -1.93
C ILE A 55 2.20 3.51 -1.84
N ARG A 56 2.76 2.28 -1.86
CA ARG A 56 4.21 2.08 -1.85
C ARG A 56 4.86 2.64 -3.12
N GLN A 57 4.30 2.34 -4.28
CA GLN A 57 4.80 2.86 -5.55
C GLN A 57 4.76 4.40 -5.58
N GLU A 58 3.64 5.01 -5.19
CA GLU A 58 3.51 6.47 -5.14
C GLU A 58 4.51 7.11 -4.15
N SER A 59 4.80 6.43 -3.04
CA SER A 59 5.79 6.89 -2.06
C SER A 59 7.21 6.84 -2.61
N GLU A 60 7.55 5.82 -3.40
CA GLU A 60 8.84 5.71 -4.10
C GLU A 60 8.97 6.81 -5.17
N GLU A 61 7.94 7.00 -6.01
CA GLU A 61 7.91 8.07 -7.01
C GLU A 61 8.04 9.48 -6.37
N LEU A 62 7.40 9.69 -5.22
CA LEU A 62 7.51 10.94 -4.46
C LEU A 62 8.93 11.15 -3.89
N HIS A 63 9.57 10.08 -3.42
CA HIS A 63 10.95 10.13 -2.93
C HIS A 63 11.91 10.55 -4.05
N ASP A 64 11.82 9.91 -5.22
CA ASP A 64 12.65 10.19 -6.38
C ASP A 64 12.45 11.63 -6.90
N THR A 65 11.20 12.09 -6.93
CA THR A 65 10.85 13.46 -7.27
C THR A 65 11.48 14.45 -6.29
N SER A 66 11.40 14.16 -4.98
CA SER A 66 11.98 15.00 -3.93
C SER A 66 13.51 15.09 -4.04
N GLN A 67 14.18 13.98 -4.37
CA GLN A 67 15.62 13.96 -4.63
C GLN A 67 15.98 14.81 -5.85
N SER A 68 15.21 14.69 -6.94
CA SER A 68 15.42 15.47 -8.17
C SER A 68 15.25 16.97 -7.93
N ILE A 69 14.25 17.36 -7.12
CA ILE A 69 14.06 18.75 -6.68
C ILE A 69 15.27 19.23 -5.87
N GLY A 70 15.75 18.43 -4.90
CA GLY A 70 16.93 18.78 -4.11
C GLY A 70 18.17 19.04 -4.98
N GLN A 71 18.41 18.17 -5.96
CA GLN A 71 19.50 18.34 -6.93
C GLN A 71 19.34 19.60 -7.80
N THR A 72 18.12 19.87 -8.25
CA THR A 72 17.81 21.08 -9.03
C THR A 72 18.02 22.35 -8.20
N SER A 73 17.54 22.36 -6.95
CA SER A 73 17.76 23.47 -6.02
C SER A 73 19.25 23.72 -5.76
N GLN A 74 20.05 22.66 -5.58
CA GLN A 74 21.50 22.81 -5.43
C GLN A 74 22.14 23.43 -6.67
N SER A 75 21.77 22.95 -7.85
CA SER A 75 22.27 23.49 -9.13
C SER A 75 21.91 24.97 -9.32
N ILE A 76 20.72 25.38 -8.87
CA ILE A 76 20.29 26.79 -8.89
C ILE A 76 21.15 27.63 -7.95
N VAL A 77 21.40 27.16 -6.72
CA VAL A 77 22.26 27.87 -5.75
C VAL A 77 23.66 28.05 -6.31
N ASP A 78 24.23 26.99 -6.88
CA ASP A 78 25.57 27.01 -7.47
C ASP A 78 25.65 28.02 -8.64
N GLY A 79 24.66 28.01 -9.54
CA GLY A 79 24.58 28.96 -10.64
C GLY A 79 24.37 30.41 -10.19
N ALA A 80 23.55 30.64 -9.17
CA ALA A 80 23.34 31.97 -8.60
C ALA A 80 24.63 32.51 -7.94
N SER A 81 25.39 31.65 -7.25
CA SER A 81 26.70 32.01 -6.70
C SER A 81 27.68 32.44 -7.80
N GLN A 82 27.80 31.64 -8.86
CA GLN A 82 28.67 31.97 -10.00
C GLN A 82 28.29 33.29 -10.68
N GLN A 83 26.99 33.56 -10.81
CA GLN A 83 26.51 34.82 -11.36
C GLN A 83 26.84 36.02 -10.47
N ALA A 84 26.71 35.88 -9.14
CA ALA A 84 27.07 36.93 -8.19
C ALA A 84 28.58 37.24 -8.21
N ASP A 85 29.42 36.21 -8.28
CA ASP A 85 30.88 36.35 -8.39
C ASP A 85 31.29 37.06 -9.68
N SER A 86 30.63 36.71 -10.80
CA SER A 86 30.88 37.33 -12.11
C SER A 86 30.40 38.77 -12.21
N ALA A 87 29.38 39.16 -11.43
CA ALA A 87 28.88 40.54 -11.39
C ALA A 87 29.74 41.48 -10.51
N THR A 88 30.57 40.91 -9.63
CA THR A 88 31.41 41.66 -8.67
C THR A 88 32.87 41.76 -9.14
N SER A 89 33.27 40.98 -10.15
CA SER A 89 34.59 41.02 -10.79
C SER A 89 34.62 42.02 -11.95
#